data_AF-A0A7S1MRD3-F1
#
_entry.id   AF-A0A7S1MRD3-F1
#
_cell.length_a   1.000
_cell.length_b   1.000
_cell.length_c   1.000
_cell.angle_alpha   90.00
_cell.angle_beta   90.00
_cell.angle_gamma   90.00
#
_symmetry.space_group_name_H-M   'P 1'
#
loop_
_entity.id
_entity.type
_entity.pdbx_description
1 polymer ?
#
loop_
_entity_poly.entity_id
_entity_poly.type
_entity_poly.pdbx_seq_one_letter_code
_entity_poly.pdbx_strand_id
1 'polypeptide(L)'
;VPPTVALPRMLPEQSCSLAAEKALSALCSVKAFQARMRGEPAGEVQITKGVAKLGYSWEALDVKFWQGRRGLQDAISQLTQMIEISGEMTGQPHDCQSILIQEFCEHDLELRAYVVDGKVEAIIFTKFCRIKENNEFGDFEELFSKEEAAAAWMGGDAAALDDGERQCRETTEHWLTWLRAQSCETPSAIRFDYFVGRNGAGKATIWTLEICELGFSMLGERGLPSKVFGAMLRQCLGETPGAVA
;
A
#
# COMPACT_ATOMS: atom_id res chain seq x y z
N VAL A 1 -7.68 -5.27 4.85
CA VAL A 1 -7.62 -4.11 3.94
C VAL A 1 -8.28 -2.91 4.62
N PRO A 2 -7.63 -1.74 4.69
CA PRO A 2 -8.23 -0.52 5.24
C PRO A 2 -9.46 -0.08 4.45
N PRO A 3 -10.45 0.58 5.07
CA PRO A 3 -11.52 1.27 4.33
C PRO A 3 -10.94 2.16 3.24
N THR A 4 -11.33 1.89 2.00
CA THR A 4 -10.81 2.57 0.80
C THR A 4 -11.96 2.78 -0.18
N VAL A 5 -11.99 3.94 -0.83
CA VAL A 5 -12.97 4.28 -1.88
C VAL A 5 -12.25 4.89 -3.08
N ALA A 6 -12.78 4.63 -4.27
CA ALA A 6 -12.36 5.32 -5.49
C ALA A 6 -13.23 6.57 -5.67
N LEU A 7 -12.60 7.75 -5.68
CA LEU A 7 -13.21 9.05 -5.93
C LEU A 7 -13.03 9.40 -7.42
N PRO A 8 -14.10 9.48 -8.22
CA PRO A 8 -14.01 9.86 -9.63
C PRO A 8 -13.37 11.26 -9.80
N ARG A 9 -12.41 11.40 -10.73
CA ARG A 9 -11.70 12.67 -10.97
C ARG A 9 -12.60 13.83 -11.41
N MET A 10 -13.73 13.52 -12.03
CA MET A 10 -14.74 14.53 -12.40
C MET A 10 -15.35 15.27 -11.20
N LEU A 11 -15.31 14.69 -9.99
CA LEU A 11 -15.87 15.34 -8.80
C LEU A 11 -14.97 16.49 -8.29
N PRO A 12 -13.65 16.30 -8.12
CA PRO A 12 -12.73 17.41 -7.83
C PRO A 12 -12.79 18.58 -8.82
N GLU A 13 -12.97 18.29 -10.12
CA GLU A 13 -13.13 19.33 -11.16
C GLU A 13 -14.37 20.21 -10.93
N GLN A 14 -15.45 19.65 -10.37
CA GLN A 14 -16.64 20.40 -9.99
C GLN A 14 -16.42 21.17 -8.68
N SER A 15 -15.93 20.47 -7.64
CA SER A 15 -15.64 21.04 -6.33
C SER A 15 -14.89 20.04 -5.46
N CYS A 16 -13.67 20.38 -5.06
CA CYS A 16 -12.90 19.59 -4.10
C CYS A 16 -13.61 19.43 -2.74
N SER A 17 -14.43 20.42 -2.34
CA SER A 17 -15.20 20.35 -1.09
C SER A 17 -16.31 19.30 -1.17
N LEU A 18 -17.07 19.30 -2.28
CA LEU A 18 -18.10 18.28 -2.56
C LEU A 18 -17.47 16.89 -2.69
N ALA A 19 -16.32 16.79 -3.36
CA ALA A 19 -15.57 15.56 -3.52
C ALA A 19 -15.13 14.98 -2.16
N ALA A 20 -14.59 15.83 -1.28
CA ALA A 20 -14.19 15.43 0.08
C ALA A 20 -15.38 14.95 0.93
N GLU A 21 -16.52 15.63 0.87
CA GLU A 21 -17.73 15.23 1.58
C GLU A 21 -18.23 13.85 1.12
N LYS A 22 -18.34 13.66 -0.21
CA LYS A 22 -18.76 12.38 -0.80
C LYS A 22 -17.77 11.25 -0.45
N ALA A 23 -16.47 11.52 -0.52
CA ALA A 23 -15.44 10.55 -0.16
C ALA A 23 -15.53 10.12 1.30
N LEU A 24 -15.66 11.05 2.24
CA LEU A 24 -15.80 10.74 3.67
C LEU A 24 -17.06 9.93 3.96
N SER A 25 -18.20 10.33 3.38
CA SER A 25 -19.46 9.59 3.54
C SER A 25 -19.35 8.15 3.03
N ALA A 26 -18.72 7.96 1.86
CA ALA A 26 -18.50 6.64 1.28
C ALA A 26 -17.52 5.82 2.14
N LEU A 27 -16.43 6.42 2.61
CA LEU A 27 -15.46 5.76 3.50
C LEU A 27 -16.09 5.28 4.80
N CYS A 28 -16.89 6.11 5.48
CA CYS A 28 -17.59 5.70 6.69
C CYS A 28 -18.58 4.56 6.41
N SER A 29 -19.25 4.57 5.25
CA SER A 29 -20.15 3.50 4.83
C SER A 29 -19.40 2.18 4.60
N VAL A 30 -18.24 2.23 3.93
CA VAL A 30 -17.35 1.06 3.75
C VAL A 30 -16.85 0.53 5.08
N LYS A 31 -16.41 1.40 5.99
CA LYS A 31 -15.93 0.99 7.31
C LYS A 31 -17.03 0.35 8.15
N ALA A 32 -18.25 0.90 8.13
CA ALA A 32 -19.41 0.31 8.79
C ALA A 32 -19.77 -1.07 8.19
N PHE A 33 -19.71 -1.21 6.86
CA PHE A 33 -19.91 -2.49 6.19
C PHE A 33 -18.86 -3.53 6.62
N GLN A 34 -17.59 -3.15 6.61
CA GLN A 34 -16.49 -4.02 7.04
C GLN A 34 -16.63 -4.45 8.50
N ALA A 35 -17.01 -3.54 9.40
CA ALA A 35 -17.27 -3.85 10.80
C ALA A 35 -18.38 -4.91 10.95
N ARG A 36 -19.49 -4.75 10.21
CA ARG A 36 -20.58 -5.73 10.18
C ARG A 36 -20.13 -7.10 9.69
N MET A 37 -19.30 -7.15 8.65
CA MET A 37 -18.75 -8.40 8.12
C MET A 37 -17.86 -9.13 9.14
N ARG A 38 -17.23 -8.39 10.06
CA ARG A 38 -16.44 -8.93 11.17
C ARG A 38 -17.25 -9.21 12.44
N GLY A 39 -18.55 -8.92 12.45
CA GLY A 39 -19.40 -9.04 13.64
C GLY A 39 -19.08 -8.01 14.72
N GLU A 40 -18.44 -6.89 14.36
CA GLU A 40 -18.14 -5.79 15.28
C GLU A 40 -19.41 -4.97 15.57
N PRO A 41 -19.56 -4.40 16.78
CA PRO A 41 -20.72 -3.59 17.13
C PRO A 41 -20.83 -2.35 16.24
N ALA A 42 -22.07 -1.95 15.94
CA ALA A 42 -22.36 -0.73 15.21
C ALA A 42 -22.07 0.51 16.09
N GLY A 43 -20.80 0.94 16.10
CA GLY A 43 -20.39 2.20 16.69
C GLY A 43 -20.59 3.38 15.73
N GLU A 44 -20.49 4.60 16.25
CA GLU A 44 -20.37 5.79 15.42
C GLU A 44 -19.00 5.77 14.73
N VAL A 45 -19.00 5.41 13.45
CA VAL A 45 -17.78 5.24 12.68
C VAL A 45 -17.39 6.59 12.10
N GLN A 46 -16.55 7.34 12.83
CA GLN A 46 -15.99 8.58 12.34
C GLN A 46 -14.53 8.38 11.89
N ILE A 47 -14.28 8.54 10.59
CA ILE A 47 -12.93 8.58 10.06
C ILE A 47 -12.46 10.03 10.07
N THR A 48 -11.36 10.29 10.77
CA THR A 48 -10.84 11.65 11.00
C THR A 48 -9.54 11.93 10.27
N LYS A 49 -8.85 10.90 9.77
CA LYS A 49 -7.60 11.03 9.00
C LYS A 49 -7.39 9.87 8.04
N GLY A 50 -6.57 10.09 7.04
CA GLY A 50 -6.33 9.14 5.96
C GLY A 50 -5.22 9.53 5.01
N VAL A 51 -5.18 8.81 3.89
CA VAL A 51 -4.37 9.17 2.73
C VAL A 51 -5.26 9.31 1.50
N ALA A 52 -4.94 10.27 0.65
CA ALA A 52 -5.42 10.37 -0.72
C ALA A 52 -4.25 9.96 -1.61
N LYS A 53 -4.47 9.10 -2.59
CA LYS A 53 -3.40 8.61 -3.46
C LYS A 53 -3.86 8.41 -4.90
N LEU A 54 -2.91 8.51 -5.82
CA LEU A 54 -3.09 8.10 -7.21
C LEU A 54 -2.71 6.63 -7.37
N GLY A 55 -3.24 5.98 -8.40
CA GLY A 55 -3.12 4.51 -8.56
C GLY A 55 -1.69 4.02 -8.72
N TYR A 56 -0.79 4.87 -9.23
CA TYR A 56 0.65 4.64 -9.28
C TYR A 56 1.36 5.84 -8.65
N SER A 57 2.44 5.59 -7.91
CA SER A 57 3.26 6.65 -7.35
C SER A 57 4.72 6.24 -7.26
N TRP A 58 5.61 7.15 -7.65
CA TRP A 58 7.04 7.04 -7.36
C TRP A 58 7.34 7.69 -6.01
N GLU A 59 8.07 7.00 -5.12
CA GLU A 59 8.52 7.55 -3.82
C GLU A 59 7.40 8.19 -2.96
N ALA A 60 6.17 7.71 -3.08
CA ALA A 60 4.99 8.25 -2.39
C ALA A 60 4.68 9.74 -2.69
N LEU A 61 5.22 10.30 -3.77
CA LEU A 61 4.98 11.69 -4.19
C LEU A 61 3.49 11.99 -4.40
N ASP A 62 2.76 11.01 -4.89
CA ASP A 62 1.32 11.07 -5.19
C ASP A 62 0.46 10.50 -4.07
N VAL A 63 1.00 10.46 -2.85
CA VAL A 63 0.30 10.04 -1.64
C VAL A 63 0.32 11.20 -0.65
N LYS A 64 -0.86 11.79 -0.40
CA LYS A 64 -1.03 12.90 0.52
C LYS A 64 -1.76 12.44 1.77
N PHE A 65 -1.16 12.66 2.93
CA PHE A 65 -1.83 12.55 4.21
C PHE A 65 -2.95 13.60 4.31
N TRP A 66 -4.01 13.28 5.02
CA TRP A 66 -5.04 14.24 5.36
C TRP A 66 -5.59 14.03 6.76
N GLN A 67 -5.99 15.13 7.38
CA GLN A 67 -6.73 15.13 8.63
C GLN A 67 -7.91 16.11 8.57
N GLY A 68 -9.07 15.63 9.02
CA GLY A 68 -10.34 16.32 8.92
C GLY A 68 -10.81 16.53 7.47
N ARG A 69 -11.99 17.11 7.33
CA ARG A 69 -12.60 17.38 6.02
C ARG A 69 -11.77 18.36 5.19
N ARG A 70 -11.24 19.41 5.83
CA ARG A 70 -10.42 20.43 5.15
C ARG A 70 -9.11 19.83 4.62
N GLY A 71 -8.40 19.05 5.44
CA GLY A 71 -7.18 18.39 4.98
C GLY A 71 -7.42 17.44 3.81
N LEU A 72 -8.57 16.74 3.79
CA LEU A 72 -8.92 15.89 2.64
C LEU A 72 -9.19 16.72 1.38
N GLN A 73 -9.89 17.84 1.49
CA GLN A 73 -10.09 18.78 0.38
C GLN A 73 -8.76 19.27 -0.17
N ASP A 74 -7.83 19.65 0.70
CA ASP A 74 -6.50 20.14 0.32
C ASP A 74 -5.69 19.02 -0.37
N ALA A 75 -5.71 17.80 0.16
CA ALA A 75 -5.04 16.63 -0.43
C ALA A 75 -5.59 16.29 -1.83
N ILE A 76 -6.92 16.32 -2.01
CA ILE A 76 -7.57 16.13 -3.32
C ILE A 76 -7.13 17.24 -4.29
N SER A 77 -7.12 18.49 -3.84
CA SER A 77 -6.68 19.62 -4.65
C SER A 77 -5.22 19.45 -5.10
N GLN A 78 -4.33 19.08 -4.17
CA GLN A 78 -2.91 18.87 -4.47
C GLN A 78 -2.67 17.75 -5.50
N LEU A 79 -3.44 16.66 -5.43
CA LEU A 79 -3.32 15.53 -6.37
C LEU A 79 -4.00 15.76 -7.73
N THR A 80 -4.75 16.84 -7.88
CA THR A 80 -5.43 17.20 -9.15
C THR A 80 -4.82 18.43 -9.80
N GLN A 81 -3.92 19.11 -9.11
CA GLN A 81 -3.19 20.27 -9.60
C GLN A 81 -1.79 19.87 -10.09
N MET A 82 -1.16 20.77 -10.85
CA MET A 82 0.22 20.60 -11.34
C MET A 82 1.18 20.36 -10.16
N ILE A 83 2.13 19.43 -10.33
CA ILE A 83 3.23 19.22 -9.39
C ILE A 83 4.47 19.96 -9.86
N GLU A 84 5.23 20.50 -8.92
CA GLU A 84 6.54 21.06 -9.20
C GLU A 84 7.60 19.94 -9.10
N ILE A 85 8.32 19.67 -10.19
CA ILE A 85 9.47 18.76 -10.21
C ILE A 85 10.69 19.59 -10.60
N SER A 86 11.70 19.66 -9.72
CA SER A 86 12.95 20.40 -9.97
C SER A 86 12.76 21.86 -10.40
N GLY A 87 11.78 22.56 -9.84
CA GLY A 87 11.48 23.96 -10.18
C GLY A 87 10.50 24.16 -11.34
N GLU A 88 10.05 23.08 -11.99
CA GLU A 88 9.17 23.14 -13.15
C GLU A 88 7.77 22.62 -12.81
N MET A 89 6.74 23.41 -13.13
CA MET A 89 5.35 23.00 -12.97
C MET A 89 4.99 22.01 -14.08
N THR A 90 4.84 20.74 -13.69
CA THR A 90 4.47 19.64 -14.58
C THR A 90 3.03 19.23 -14.31
N GLY A 91 2.22 19.15 -15.37
CA GLY A 91 0.92 18.49 -15.29
C GLY A 91 1.16 17.02 -14.96
N GLN A 92 0.48 16.50 -13.95
CA GLN A 92 0.62 15.09 -13.58
C GLN A 92 0.02 14.20 -14.69
N PRO A 93 0.83 13.41 -15.43
CA PRO A 93 0.34 12.53 -16.48
C PRO A 93 -0.18 11.23 -15.87
N HIS A 94 -1.11 11.31 -14.93
CA HIS A 94 -1.75 10.14 -14.35
C HIS A 94 -3.01 9.81 -15.14
N ASP A 95 -2.99 8.71 -15.89
CA ASP A 95 -4.15 8.15 -16.61
C ASP A 95 -5.07 7.33 -15.69
N CYS A 96 -5.21 7.75 -14.43
CA CYS A 96 -6.10 7.13 -13.47
C CYS A 96 -7.45 7.87 -13.47
N GLN A 97 -8.55 7.16 -13.69
CA GLN A 97 -9.90 7.74 -13.67
C GLN A 97 -10.36 8.18 -12.27
N SER A 98 -9.69 7.70 -11.23
CA SER A 98 -10.05 7.93 -9.84
C SER A 98 -8.84 8.27 -8.95
N ILE A 99 -9.11 9.02 -7.88
CA ILE A 99 -8.23 9.20 -6.73
C ILE A 99 -8.67 8.18 -5.67
N LEU A 100 -7.74 7.44 -5.08
CA LEU A 100 -8.06 6.51 -3.99
C LEU A 100 -8.01 7.26 -2.67
N ILE A 101 -9.11 7.24 -1.90
CA ILE A 101 -9.17 7.80 -0.56
C ILE A 101 -9.25 6.64 0.42
N GLN A 102 -8.35 6.60 1.40
CA GLN A 102 -8.17 5.47 2.31
C GLN A 102 -8.04 5.97 3.76
N GLU A 103 -8.61 5.23 4.72
CA GLU A 103 -8.39 5.48 6.15
C GLU A 103 -6.92 5.27 6.55
N PHE A 104 -6.42 6.14 7.43
CA PHE A 104 -5.07 6.02 7.96
C PHE A 104 -5.02 4.88 8.97
N CYS A 105 -4.12 3.92 8.76
CA CYS A 105 -3.88 2.84 9.71
C CYS A 105 -2.66 3.18 10.55
N GLU A 106 -2.85 3.23 11.87
CA GLU A 106 -1.71 3.29 12.79
C GLU A 106 -0.91 2.00 12.67
N HIS A 107 0.39 2.13 12.45
CA HIS A 107 1.28 1.00 12.23
C HIS A 107 2.68 1.33 12.73
N ASP A 108 3.44 0.29 13.01
CA ASP A 108 4.83 0.41 13.45
C ASP A 108 5.77 0.42 12.24
N LEU A 109 5.49 -0.37 11.19
CA LEU A 109 6.29 -0.45 9.96
C LEU A 109 5.47 -0.92 8.75
N GLU A 110 6.07 -0.80 7.57
CA GLU A 110 5.63 -1.46 6.34
C GLU A 110 6.50 -2.70 6.07
N LEU A 111 5.86 -3.80 5.68
CA LEU A 111 6.48 -5.05 5.26
C LEU A 111 6.19 -5.25 3.77
N ARG A 112 7.24 -5.35 2.96
CA ARG A 112 7.18 -5.57 1.51
C ARG A 112 7.58 -7.01 1.19
N ALA A 113 6.62 -7.82 0.77
CA ALA A 113 6.85 -9.21 0.37
C ALA A 113 7.01 -9.31 -1.15
N TYR A 114 8.19 -9.72 -1.60
CA TYR A 114 8.52 -9.89 -3.00
C TYR A 114 8.30 -11.34 -3.41
N VAL A 115 7.39 -11.56 -4.34
CA VAL A 115 7.01 -12.88 -4.82
C VAL A 115 7.52 -13.08 -6.24
N VAL A 116 8.18 -14.21 -6.50
CA VAL A 116 8.63 -14.64 -7.83
C VAL A 116 8.16 -16.06 -8.07
N ASP A 117 7.55 -16.33 -9.22
CA ASP A 117 6.95 -17.63 -9.57
C ASP A 117 6.05 -18.21 -8.45
N GLY A 118 5.30 -17.32 -7.79
CA GLY A 118 4.38 -17.67 -6.69
C GLY A 118 5.05 -17.98 -5.34
N LYS A 119 6.35 -17.72 -5.18
CA LYS A 119 7.08 -17.91 -3.91
C LYS A 119 7.59 -16.59 -3.37
N VAL A 120 7.48 -16.38 -2.05
CA VAL A 120 8.08 -15.22 -1.38
C VAL A 120 9.60 -15.39 -1.37
N GLU A 121 10.30 -14.60 -2.19
CA GLU A 121 11.77 -14.65 -2.35
C GLU A 121 12.51 -13.68 -1.43
N ALA A 122 11.88 -12.57 -1.05
CA ALA A 122 12.44 -11.59 -0.14
C ALA A 122 11.35 -10.87 0.66
N ILE A 123 11.71 -10.43 1.86
CA ILE A 123 10.91 -9.52 2.66
C ILE A 123 11.82 -8.36 3.06
N ILE A 124 11.35 -7.13 2.84
CA ILE A 124 12.05 -5.91 3.23
C ILE A 124 11.12 -5.11 4.13
N PHE A 125 11.67 -4.51 5.19
CA PHE A 125 10.94 -3.67 6.11
C PHE A 125 11.21 -2.21 5.77
N THR A 126 10.18 -1.40 5.66
CA THR A 126 10.29 0.00 5.27
C THR A 126 9.47 0.89 6.19
N LYS A 127 9.84 2.17 6.27
CA LYS A 127 9.07 3.17 7.01
C LYS A 127 9.30 4.56 6.45
N PHE A 128 8.22 5.33 6.36
CA PHE A 128 8.31 6.78 6.24
C PHE A 128 8.23 7.37 7.65
N CYS A 129 9.34 7.93 8.13
CA CYS A 129 9.47 8.35 9.52
C CYS A 129 8.80 9.71 9.80
N ARG A 130 8.37 10.44 8.77
CA ARG A 130 7.80 11.78 8.92
C ARG A 130 6.69 12.08 7.92
N ILE A 131 5.69 12.85 8.36
CA ILE A 131 4.77 13.58 7.48
C ILE A 131 5.33 15.01 7.33
N LYS A 132 5.62 15.41 6.10
CA LYS A 132 6.12 16.73 5.74
C LYS A 132 5.01 17.78 5.80
N GLU A 133 5.37 19.07 5.78
CA GLU A 133 4.42 20.18 5.83
C GLU A 133 3.45 20.22 4.64
N ASN A 134 3.88 19.70 3.49
CA ASN A 134 3.06 19.55 2.29
C ASN A 134 2.20 18.26 2.29
N ASN A 135 2.05 17.61 3.44
CA ASN A 135 1.33 16.35 3.64
C ASN A 135 1.93 15.12 2.92
N GLU A 136 3.13 15.21 2.35
CA GLU A 136 3.82 14.04 1.83
C GLU A 136 4.47 13.22 2.93
N PHE A 137 4.71 11.96 2.63
CA PHE A 137 5.54 11.09 3.45
C PHE A 137 7.02 11.35 3.13
N GLY A 138 7.84 11.43 4.17
CA GLY A 138 9.27 11.74 4.09
C GLY A 138 10.10 10.86 5.02
N ASP A 139 11.41 11.05 4.94
CA ASP A 139 12.40 10.32 5.74
C ASP A 139 12.20 8.80 5.57
N PHE A 140 12.30 8.35 4.32
CA PHE A 140 12.18 6.94 3.96
C PHE A 140 13.39 6.15 4.45
N GLU A 141 13.13 5.10 5.21
CA GLU A 141 14.12 4.17 5.72
C GLU A 141 13.77 2.74 5.30
N GLU A 142 14.80 1.93 5.08
CA GLU A 142 14.69 0.50 4.77
C GLU A 142 15.63 -0.33 5.64
N LEU A 143 15.14 -1.48 6.09
CA LEU A 143 15.88 -2.46 6.86
C LEU A 143 15.66 -3.85 6.28
N PHE A 144 16.74 -4.62 6.20
CA PHE A 144 16.76 -5.96 5.61
C PHE A 144 16.78 -7.07 6.67
N SER A 145 17.12 -6.73 7.92
CA SER A 145 17.03 -7.64 9.06
C SER A 145 15.74 -7.41 9.83
N LYS A 146 15.07 -8.52 10.15
CA LYS A 146 13.88 -8.54 11.01
C LYS A 146 14.23 -8.10 12.43
N GLU A 147 15.39 -8.49 12.93
CA GLU A 147 15.89 -8.14 14.26
C GLU A 147 16.12 -6.63 14.37
N GLU A 148 16.74 -6.03 13.35
CA GLU A 148 16.93 -4.57 13.26
C GLU A 148 15.60 -3.84 13.19
N ALA A 149 14.66 -4.30 12.34
CA ALA A 149 13.34 -3.69 12.20
C ALA A 149 12.53 -3.78 13.50
N ALA A 150 12.58 -4.92 14.21
CA ALA A 150 11.93 -5.08 15.50
C ALA A 150 12.50 -4.12 16.55
N ALA A 151 13.83 -4.00 16.63
CA ALA A 151 14.50 -3.09 17.55
C ALA A 151 14.18 -1.62 17.25
N ALA A 152 14.23 -1.23 15.97
CA ALA A 152 14.06 0.16 15.55
C ALA A 152 12.60 0.62 15.63
N TRP A 153 11.65 -0.20 15.18
CA TRP A 153 10.28 0.26 14.91
C TRP A 153 9.20 -0.45 15.74
N MET A 154 9.46 -1.67 16.21
CA MET A 154 8.49 -2.45 17.01
C MET A 154 8.76 -2.35 18.53
N GLY A 155 9.61 -1.42 18.96
CA GLY A 155 10.00 -1.28 20.37
C GLY A 155 10.66 -2.53 20.96
N GLY A 156 11.35 -3.32 20.13
CA GLY A 156 11.99 -4.58 20.50
C GLY A 156 11.06 -5.80 20.54
N ASP A 157 9.76 -5.66 20.22
CA ASP A 157 8.82 -6.79 20.20
C ASP A 157 8.96 -7.62 18.92
N ALA A 158 10.02 -8.44 18.85
CA ALA A 158 10.28 -9.33 17.73
C ALA A 158 9.17 -10.38 17.53
N ALA A 159 8.52 -10.82 18.62
CA ALA A 159 7.44 -11.79 18.55
C ALA A 159 6.20 -11.22 17.83
N ALA A 160 5.90 -9.93 18.04
CA ALA A 160 4.84 -9.26 17.28
C ALA A 160 5.19 -9.14 15.79
N LEU A 161 6.47 -8.88 15.46
CA LEU A 161 6.90 -8.85 14.06
C LEU A 161 6.80 -10.23 13.40
N ASP A 162 7.17 -11.30 14.11
CA ASP A 162 6.99 -12.68 13.65
C ASP A 162 5.52 -13.02 13.38
N ASP A 163 4.62 -12.64 14.31
CA ASP A 163 3.18 -12.83 14.13
C ASP A 163 2.63 -12.03 12.95
N GLY A 164 3.14 -10.82 12.72
CA GLY A 164 2.81 -9.99 11.57
C GLY A 164 3.29 -10.58 10.25
N GLU A 165 4.55 -11.00 10.17
CA GLU A 165 5.13 -11.64 8.98
C GLU A 165 4.36 -12.90 8.60
N ARG A 166 4.02 -13.75 9.58
CA ARG A 166 3.20 -14.94 9.37
C ARG A 166 1.86 -14.59 8.73
N GLN A 167 1.14 -13.60 9.29
CA GLN A 167 -0.14 -13.14 8.74
C GLN A 167 0.02 -12.57 7.32
N CYS A 168 1.10 -11.83 7.05
CA CYS A 168 1.38 -11.28 5.72
C CYS A 168 1.61 -12.40 4.69
N ARG A 169 2.33 -13.47 5.06
CA ARG A 169 2.54 -14.64 4.20
C ARG A 169 1.23 -15.37 3.89
N GLU A 170 0.43 -15.66 4.91
CA GLU A 170 -0.90 -16.28 4.74
C GLU A 170 -1.80 -15.42 3.83
N THR A 171 -1.82 -14.11 4.06
CA THR A 171 -2.61 -13.17 3.23
C THR A 171 -2.09 -13.10 1.79
N THR A 172 -0.77 -13.18 1.59
CA THR A 172 -0.14 -13.22 0.27
C THR A 172 -0.60 -14.45 -0.52
N GLU A 173 -0.70 -15.62 0.11
CA GLU A 173 -1.20 -16.84 -0.55
C GLU A 173 -2.65 -16.68 -1.02
N HIS A 174 -3.50 -16.03 -0.23
CA HIS A 174 -4.86 -15.71 -0.63
C HIS A 174 -4.91 -14.74 -1.82
N TRP A 175 -4.08 -13.70 -1.82
CA TRP A 175 -4.00 -12.77 -2.95
C TRP A 175 -3.49 -13.46 -4.22
N LEU A 176 -2.46 -14.31 -4.13
CA LEU A 176 -1.96 -15.07 -5.26
C LEU A 176 -3.04 -16.02 -5.82
N THR A 177 -3.83 -16.63 -4.94
CA THR A 177 -4.98 -17.45 -5.36
C THR A 177 -6.03 -16.63 -6.11
N TRP A 178 -6.36 -15.44 -5.59
CA TRP A 178 -7.29 -14.53 -6.25
C TRP A 178 -6.77 -14.06 -7.62
N LEU A 179 -5.48 -13.67 -7.70
CA LEU A 179 -4.84 -13.24 -8.95
C LEU A 179 -4.84 -14.34 -10.01
N ARG A 180 -4.51 -15.58 -9.63
CA ARG A 180 -4.62 -16.74 -10.53
C ARG A 180 -6.04 -16.93 -11.06
N ALA A 181 -7.05 -16.66 -10.25
CA ALA A 181 -8.44 -16.71 -10.69
C ALA A 181 -8.80 -15.57 -11.68
N GLN A 182 -8.02 -14.47 -11.71
CA GLN A 182 -8.20 -13.39 -12.68
C GLN A 182 -7.47 -13.63 -14.00
N SER A 183 -6.29 -14.27 -13.98
CA SER A 183 -5.40 -14.37 -15.14
C SER A 183 -5.16 -15.80 -15.64
N CYS A 184 -5.69 -16.82 -14.97
CA CYS A 184 -5.41 -18.25 -15.22
C CYS A 184 -3.92 -18.64 -15.05
N GLU A 185 -3.07 -17.74 -14.59
CA GLU A 185 -1.63 -17.96 -14.42
C GLU A 185 -1.11 -17.32 -13.13
N THR A 186 0.09 -17.72 -12.71
CA THR A 186 0.77 -17.03 -11.62
C THR A 186 1.58 -15.89 -12.23
N PRO A 187 1.48 -14.65 -11.72
CA PRO A 187 2.39 -13.59 -12.13
C PRO A 187 3.86 -14.02 -11.94
N SER A 188 4.71 -13.77 -12.94
CA SER A 188 6.15 -14.07 -12.84
C SER A 188 6.80 -13.38 -11.65
N ALA A 189 6.42 -12.14 -11.38
CA ALA A 189 6.80 -11.43 -10.17
C ALA A 189 5.74 -10.41 -9.74
N ILE A 190 5.58 -10.24 -8.43
CA ILE A 190 4.64 -9.29 -7.83
C ILE A 190 5.12 -8.91 -6.42
N ARG A 191 4.89 -7.66 -6.01
CA ARG A 191 5.18 -7.19 -4.65
C ARG A 191 3.87 -6.95 -3.89
N PHE A 192 3.83 -7.37 -2.63
CA PHE A 192 2.73 -7.10 -1.71
C PHE A 192 3.22 -6.26 -0.54
N ASP A 193 2.55 -5.15 -0.29
CA ASP A 193 2.90 -4.24 0.80
C ASP A 193 1.83 -4.30 1.88
N TYR A 194 2.31 -4.40 3.12
CA TYR A 194 1.48 -4.52 4.31
C TYR A 194 1.92 -3.52 5.37
N PHE A 195 1.00 -2.83 6.01
CA PHE A 195 1.29 -2.22 7.29
C PHE A 195 1.21 -3.29 8.38
N VAL A 196 2.17 -3.26 9.29
CA VAL A 196 2.24 -4.12 10.48
C VAL A 196 2.25 -3.20 11.71
N GLY A 197 1.31 -3.41 12.62
CA GLY A 197 1.22 -2.68 13.88
C GLY A 197 0.99 -3.62 15.06
N ARG A 198 1.62 -3.34 16.20
CA ARG A 198 1.46 -4.12 17.44
C ARG A 198 0.04 -4.02 17.98
N ASN A 199 -0.50 -5.14 18.44
CA ASN A 199 -1.82 -5.25 19.06
C ASN A 199 -1.74 -6.11 20.34
N GLY A 200 -0.92 -5.66 21.27
CA GLY A 200 -0.53 -6.40 22.48
C GLY A 200 0.81 -7.13 22.32
N ALA A 201 1.34 -7.62 23.45
CA ALA A 201 2.64 -8.27 23.48
C ALA A 201 2.68 -9.52 22.58
N GLY A 202 3.65 -9.57 21.67
CA GLY A 202 3.81 -10.70 20.75
C GLY A 202 2.69 -10.87 19.72
N LYS A 203 1.87 -9.83 19.51
CA LYS A 203 0.73 -9.85 18.57
C LYS A 203 0.77 -8.66 17.65
N ALA A 204 0.45 -8.91 16.39
CA ALA A 204 0.33 -7.86 15.38
C ALA A 204 -1.03 -7.88 14.69
N THR A 205 -1.40 -6.71 14.18
CA THR A 205 -2.47 -6.53 13.19
C THR A 205 -1.82 -6.10 11.89
N ILE A 206 -2.32 -6.63 10.79
CA ILE A 206 -1.83 -6.31 9.45
C ILE A 206 -2.91 -5.67 8.58
N TRP A 207 -2.47 -4.81 7.66
CA TRP A 207 -3.34 -4.22 6.65
C TRP A 207 -2.66 -4.28 5.28
N THR A 208 -3.25 -4.97 4.32
CA THR A 208 -2.81 -4.89 2.91
C THR A 208 -2.96 -3.47 2.38
N LEU A 209 -1.92 -2.95 1.72
CA LEU A 209 -1.84 -1.58 1.23
C LEU A 209 -1.79 -1.52 -0.29
N GLU A 210 -0.78 -2.15 -0.87
CA GLU A 210 -0.46 -2.12 -2.29
C GLU A 210 -0.18 -3.54 -2.77
N ILE A 211 -0.68 -3.83 -3.97
CA ILE A 211 -0.35 -5.02 -4.74
C ILE A 211 0.25 -4.47 -6.04
N CYS A 212 1.57 -4.55 -6.15
CA CYS A 212 2.33 -3.89 -7.19
C CYS A 212 2.83 -4.93 -8.20
N GLU A 213 2.33 -4.85 -9.44
CA GLU A 213 2.77 -5.69 -10.55
C GLU A 213 4.13 -5.21 -11.13
N LEU A 214 4.62 -5.88 -12.19
CA LEU A 214 5.94 -5.63 -12.78
C LEU A 214 6.25 -4.13 -12.98
N GLY A 215 7.41 -3.70 -12.48
CA GLY A 215 7.81 -2.29 -12.39
C GLY A 215 7.98 -1.77 -10.96
N PHE A 216 7.66 -2.60 -9.95
CA PHE A 216 7.91 -2.29 -8.55
C PHE A 216 9.41 -2.09 -8.25
N SER A 217 9.71 -1.18 -7.31
CA SER A 217 11.06 -1.04 -6.78
C SER A 217 11.48 -2.28 -5.97
N MET A 218 12.64 -2.83 -6.33
CA MET A 218 13.32 -3.92 -5.61
C MET A 218 14.26 -3.42 -4.52
N LEU A 219 14.29 -2.10 -4.30
CA LEU A 219 15.12 -1.43 -3.29
C LEU A 219 16.59 -1.89 -3.38
N GLY A 220 17.30 -1.98 -2.25
CA GLY A 220 18.68 -2.46 -2.19
C GLY A 220 18.89 -3.98 -2.30
N GLU A 221 17.84 -4.80 -2.51
CA GLU A 221 17.97 -6.26 -2.51
C GLU A 221 18.64 -6.79 -3.79
N ARG A 222 19.95 -7.06 -3.70
CA ARG A 222 20.80 -7.39 -4.86
C ARG A 222 20.45 -8.72 -5.53
N GLY A 223 19.90 -9.68 -4.79
CA GLY A 223 19.58 -11.01 -5.33
C GLY A 223 18.24 -11.06 -6.09
N LEU A 224 17.38 -10.08 -5.88
CA LEU A 224 16.02 -10.10 -6.41
C LEU A 224 15.92 -9.79 -7.92
N PRO A 225 16.69 -8.84 -8.50
CA PRO A 225 16.63 -8.52 -9.93
C PRO A 225 16.82 -9.73 -10.84
N SER A 226 17.84 -10.57 -10.59
CA SER A 226 18.11 -11.74 -11.42
C SER A 226 16.98 -12.77 -11.37
N LYS A 227 16.34 -12.95 -10.21
CA LYS A 227 15.19 -13.84 -10.03
C LYS A 227 13.96 -13.30 -10.79
N VAL A 228 13.63 -12.03 -10.58
CA VAL A 228 12.48 -11.35 -11.20
C VAL A 228 12.60 -11.34 -12.72
N PHE A 229 13.71 -10.84 -13.26
CA PHE A 229 13.91 -10.78 -14.71
C PHE A 229 14.00 -12.17 -15.33
N GLY A 230 14.59 -13.14 -14.62
CA GLY A 230 14.60 -14.53 -15.05
C GLY A 230 13.19 -15.13 -15.17
N ALA A 231 12.33 -14.92 -14.16
CA ALA A 231 10.95 -15.38 -14.18
C ALA A 231 10.13 -14.70 -15.29
N MET A 232 10.29 -13.38 -15.45
CA MET A 232 9.64 -12.62 -16.51
C MET A 232 10.02 -13.14 -17.90
N LEU A 233 11.32 -13.36 -18.16
CA LEU A 233 11.77 -13.89 -19.45
C LEU A 233 11.20 -15.28 -19.73
N ARG A 234 11.17 -16.18 -18.74
CA ARG A 234 10.53 -17.50 -18.88
C ARG A 234 9.06 -17.38 -19.27
N GLN A 235 8.29 -16.54 -18.58
CA GLN A 235 6.88 -16.32 -18.88
C GLN A 235 6.68 -15.76 -20.30
N CYS A 236 7.47 -14.76 -20.71
CA CYS A 236 7.42 -14.18 -22.05
C CYS A 236 7.78 -15.19 -23.16
N LEU A 237 8.65 -16.17 -22.87
CA LEU A 237 9.06 -17.22 -23.80
C LEU A 237 8.16 -18.47 -23.74
N GLY A 238 7.16 -18.50 -22.85
CA GLY A 238 6.27 -19.65 -22.65
C GLY A 238 6.93 -20.83 -21.94
N GLU A 239 8.02 -20.60 -21.20
CA GLU A 239 8.73 -21.62 -20.44
C GLU A 239 8.07 -21.80 -19.05
N THR A 240 7.83 -23.05 -18.64
CA THR A 240 7.27 -23.35 -17.31
C THR A 240 8.41 -23.47 -16.28
N PRO A 241 8.28 -22.91 -15.06
CA PRO A 241 9.28 -23.07 -14.02
C PRO A 241 9.57 -24.56 -13.74
N GLY A 242 10.83 -24.98 -13.88
CA GLY A 242 11.26 -26.38 -13.69
C GLY A 242 11.25 -27.23 -14.97
N ALA A 243 10.80 -26.69 -16.11
CA ALA A 243 11.03 -27.31 -17.41
C ALA A 243 12.44 -26.93 -17.92
N VAL A 244 13.48 -27.55 -17.35
CA VAL A 244 14.80 -27.57 -17.98
C VAL A 244 15.05 -29.00 -18.44
N ALA A 245 15.31 -29.14 -19.74
CA ALA A 245 15.79 -30.34 -20.40
C ALA A 245 17.24 -30.66 -20.03
#